data_AF-A0A5K1HIQ3-F1
#
_entry.id   AF-A0A5K1HIQ3-F1
#
_cell.length_a   1.000
_cell.length_b   1.000
_cell.length_c   1.000
_cell.angle_alpha   90.00
_cell.angle_beta   90.00
_cell.angle_gamma   90.00
#
_symmetry.space_group_name_H-M   'P 1'
#
loop_
_entity.id
_entity.type
_entity.pdbx_description
1 polymer ?
#
loop_
_entity_poly.entity_id
_entity_poly.type
_entity_poly.pdbx_seq_one_letter_code
_entity_poly.pdbx_strand_id
1 'polypeptide(L)'
;NRDVNKQEPTKYPLPRQATYEEPVVNNTPFLSTSHDHFNPKNVPRDSSKLYQPDWVYLDRHVLRFYGYFKESVVESNHENSRNRKVKVLFYLEDNSVSINEEKFENSGIPQGKFLKREKYVQENGKFLTAYDFRLGQAITLYGRSIYLYNCDDYTREFYEKAGQPQGPSEPYENDQWTSTVTNKWIPKKDAQMKEYLEKKLGGGKVNSEKQFLENDRKVLKFFARFEGAPFIVHYFLADDTIE
;
A
#
# COMPACT_ATOMS: atom_id res chain seq x y z
N ASN A 1 31.22 24.79 2.11
CA ASN A 1 30.56 24.32 3.36
C ASN A 1 30.23 25.39 4.40
N ARG A 2 30.76 26.64 4.35
CA ARG A 2 30.37 27.70 5.31
C ARG A 2 29.01 28.35 5.03
N ASP A 3 28.55 28.35 3.77
CA ASP A 3 27.28 29.00 3.39
C ASP A 3 26.03 28.16 3.68
N VAL A 4 26.21 26.84 3.81
CA VAL A 4 25.15 25.89 4.15
C VAL A 4 24.60 26.13 5.58
N ASN A 5 25.43 26.64 6.49
CA ASN A 5 25.05 26.94 7.87
C ASN A 5 24.24 28.26 8.04
N LYS A 6 24.00 29.02 6.96
CA LYS A 6 23.24 30.27 7.00
C LYS A 6 21.78 30.14 6.56
N GLN A 7 21.32 28.94 6.23
CA GLN A 7 19.92 28.73 5.83
C GLN A 7 19.02 28.79 7.08
N GLU A 8 18.02 29.66 7.04
CA GLU A 8 17.00 29.70 8.10
C GLU A 8 16.20 28.39 8.12
N PRO A 9 15.82 27.90 9.32
CA PRO A 9 15.02 26.69 9.43
C PRO A 9 13.66 26.90 8.78
N THR A 10 13.32 26.04 7.82
CA THR A 10 12.00 26.00 7.19
C THR A 10 10.95 25.57 8.22
N LYS A 11 10.02 26.48 8.55
CA LYS A 11 8.89 26.16 9.44
C LYS A 11 7.85 25.33 8.69
N TYR A 12 7.49 24.18 9.26
CA TYR A 12 6.50 23.28 8.67
C TYR A 12 5.19 23.25 9.47
N PRO A 13 4.02 23.32 8.81
CA PRO A 13 2.74 23.15 9.47
C PRO A 13 2.45 21.67 9.74
N LEU A 14 1.98 21.33 10.95
CA LEU A 14 1.64 19.96 11.30
C LEU A 14 0.18 19.63 10.93
N PRO A 15 -0.07 18.51 10.22
CA PRO A 15 -1.43 18.09 9.88
C PRO A 15 -2.17 17.48 11.06
N ARG A 16 -1.48 16.79 11.97
CA ARG A 16 -2.09 16.13 13.12
C ARG A 16 -1.37 16.58 14.38
N GLN A 17 -2.09 17.20 15.31
CA GLN A 17 -1.57 17.43 16.65
C GLN A 17 -1.95 16.20 17.48
N ALA A 18 -0.97 15.55 18.09
CA ALA A 18 -1.28 14.55 19.10
C ALA A 18 -1.99 15.28 20.25
N THR A 19 -3.24 14.91 20.53
CA THR A 19 -3.90 15.35 21.76
C THR A 19 -3.10 14.74 22.90
N TYR A 20 -2.38 15.57 23.65
CA TYR A 20 -1.73 15.10 24.86
C TYR A 20 -2.83 14.75 25.86
N GLU A 21 -3.05 13.45 26.07
CA GLU A 21 -3.82 12.97 27.21
C GLU A 21 -2.86 12.87 28.38
N GLU A 22 -3.10 13.70 29.40
CA GLU A 22 -2.37 13.57 30.67
C GLU A 22 -2.52 12.13 31.16
N PRO A 23 -1.41 11.43 31.48
CA PRO A 23 -1.51 10.09 32.03
C PRO A 23 -2.34 10.18 33.32
N VAL A 24 -3.36 9.34 33.43
CA VAL A 24 -4.16 9.24 34.65
C VAL A 24 -3.23 8.80 35.77
N VAL A 25 -2.79 9.76 36.59
CA VAL A 25 -2.01 9.48 37.78
C VAL A 25 -2.96 8.82 38.76
N ASN A 26 -2.99 7.48 38.75
CA ASN A 26 -3.57 6.73 39.84
C ASN A 26 -2.70 7.03 41.06
N ASN A 27 -3.17 7.96 41.90
CA ASN A 27 -2.57 8.31 43.19
C ASN A 27 -2.59 7.08 44.11
N THR A 28 -1.70 6.14 43.84
CA THR A 28 -1.29 5.12 44.79
C THR A 28 -0.18 5.75 45.63
N PRO A 29 -0.25 5.67 46.96
CA PRO A 29 0.72 6.28 47.85
C PRO A 29 1.99 5.44 47.90
N PHE A 30 2.69 5.29 46.77
CA PHE A 30 4.06 4.80 46.75
C PHE A 30 4.99 6.01 46.72
N LEU A 31 5.50 6.30 47.92
CA LEU A 31 6.52 7.30 48.19
C LEU A 31 7.80 6.94 47.41
N SER A 32 7.96 7.46 46.20
CA SER A 32 9.25 7.50 45.52
C SER A 32 9.79 8.92 45.61
N THR A 33 10.65 9.16 46.59
CA THR A 33 11.27 10.46 46.90
C THR A 33 12.43 10.83 45.96
N SER A 34 12.58 10.18 44.81
CA SER A 34 13.73 10.41 43.91
C SER A 34 13.41 11.01 42.54
N HIS A 35 12.13 11.30 42.24
CA HIS A 35 11.74 11.98 41.01
C HIS A 35 10.57 12.95 41.25
N ASP A 36 10.73 13.86 42.22
CA ASP A 36 9.98 15.11 42.15
C ASP A 36 10.52 15.89 40.94
N HIS A 37 9.90 15.67 39.78
CA HIS A 37 10.01 16.61 38.68
C HIS A 37 9.56 17.96 39.23
N PHE A 38 10.52 18.88 39.38
CA PHE A 38 10.24 20.26 39.77
C PHE A 38 9.32 20.87 38.72
N ASN A 39 8.01 20.78 38.96
CA ASN A 39 7.02 21.43 38.12
C ASN A 39 6.79 22.81 38.74
N PRO A 40 7.24 23.91 38.10
CA PRO A 40 7.17 25.22 38.72
C PRO A 40 5.71 25.59 38.97
N LYS A 41 5.36 25.85 40.23
CA LYS A 41 3.97 26.09 40.68
C LYS A 41 3.33 27.36 40.09
N ASN A 42 4.13 28.20 39.41
CA ASN A 42 3.73 29.49 38.84
C ASN A 42 4.15 29.63 37.37
N VAL A 43 4.14 28.56 36.57
CA VAL A 43 4.15 28.78 35.12
C VAL A 43 2.73 29.18 34.71
N PRO A 44 2.52 30.35 34.06
CA PRO A 44 1.24 30.66 33.45
C PRO A 44 0.84 29.47 32.58
N ARG A 45 -0.43 29.03 32.58
CA ARG A 45 -0.90 27.91 31.73
C ARG A 45 -0.60 28.08 30.22
N ASP A 46 -0.09 29.24 29.84
CA ASP A 46 0.40 29.60 28.51
C ASP A 46 1.87 29.20 28.24
N SER A 47 2.59 28.68 29.23
CA SER A 47 3.99 28.27 29.05
C SER A 47 4.14 26.98 28.24
N SER A 48 3.09 26.17 28.10
CA SER A 48 3.08 25.04 27.17
C SER A 48 2.99 25.48 25.70
N LYS A 49 2.60 26.75 25.44
CA LYS A 49 2.75 27.41 24.14
C LYS A 49 4.12 28.10 23.97
N LEU A 50 5.06 27.90 24.90
CA LEU A 50 6.44 28.34 24.72
C LEU A 50 7.01 27.66 23.47
N TYR A 51 7.69 28.46 22.65
CA TYR A 51 8.47 28.04 21.49
C TYR A 51 9.11 26.67 21.72
N GLN A 52 8.63 25.66 21.00
CA GLN A 52 9.25 24.34 20.96
C GLN A 52 10.20 24.31 19.77
N PRO A 53 11.45 23.84 19.95
CA PRO A 53 12.37 23.69 18.83
C PRO A 53 11.87 22.59 17.88
N ASP A 54 12.26 22.68 16.61
CA ASP A 54 11.78 21.78 15.54
C ASP A 54 11.96 20.30 15.86
N TRP A 55 13.07 19.91 16.50
CA TRP A 55 13.33 18.51 16.87
C TRP A 55 12.40 17.97 17.97
N VAL A 56 11.69 18.83 18.72
CA VAL A 56 10.62 18.43 19.65
C VAL A 56 9.27 18.48 18.94
N TYR A 57 8.99 19.60 18.27
CA TYR A 57 7.70 19.85 17.65
C TYR A 57 7.41 18.87 16.50
N LEU A 58 8.44 18.54 15.71
CA LEU A 58 8.36 17.65 14.54
C LEU A 58 8.82 16.23 14.85
N ASP A 59 9.06 15.87 16.12
CA ASP A 59 9.45 14.51 16.51
C ASP A 59 8.44 13.50 15.96
N ARG A 60 8.95 12.38 15.41
CA ARG A 60 8.17 11.27 14.80
C ARG A 60 7.31 11.64 13.59
N HIS A 61 7.32 12.87 13.13
CA HIS A 61 6.61 13.24 11.91
C HIS A 61 7.48 12.94 10.69
N VAL A 62 7.03 11.98 9.88
CA VAL A 62 7.78 11.48 8.72
C VAL A 62 6.88 11.55 7.50
N LEU A 63 7.35 12.20 6.45
CA LEU A 63 6.71 12.18 5.14
C LEU A 63 7.16 10.93 4.39
N ARG A 64 6.20 10.19 3.85
CA ARG A 64 6.47 8.93 3.16
C ARG A 64 5.92 8.97 1.75
N PHE A 65 6.83 8.76 0.81
CA PHE A 65 6.55 8.67 -0.61
C PHE A 65 6.87 7.27 -1.13
N TYR A 66 6.11 6.87 -2.13
CA TYR A 66 6.34 5.65 -2.90
C TYR A 66 6.85 6.07 -4.27
N GLY A 67 8.00 5.52 -4.63
CA GLY A 67 8.62 5.77 -5.90
C GLY A 67 9.23 4.53 -6.50
N TYR A 68 9.80 4.69 -7.69
CA TYR A 68 10.62 3.67 -8.32
C TYR A 68 11.73 4.33 -9.14
N PHE A 69 12.81 3.60 -9.37
CA PHE A 69 13.82 3.97 -10.36
C PHE A 69 14.04 2.83 -11.33
N LYS A 70 14.41 3.17 -12.56
CA LYS A 70 14.69 2.21 -13.62
C LYS A 70 16.15 1.80 -13.57
N GLU A 71 16.41 0.50 -13.55
CA GLU A 71 17.74 -0.08 -13.62
C GLU A 71 17.89 -0.85 -14.93
N SER A 72 18.93 -0.55 -15.71
CA SER A 72 19.25 -1.31 -16.92
C SER A 72 19.85 -2.66 -16.55
N VAL A 73 19.39 -3.73 -17.20
CA VAL A 73 19.88 -5.10 -17.01
C VAL A 73 20.37 -5.61 -18.35
N VAL A 74 21.57 -6.21 -18.40
CA VAL A 74 22.18 -6.67 -19.65
C VAL A 74 22.30 -8.19 -19.70
N GLU A 75 22.29 -8.84 -18.53
CA GLU A 75 22.60 -10.26 -18.35
C GLU A 75 21.37 -11.19 -18.47
N SER A 76 20.16 -10.63 -18.65
CA SER A 76 18.90 -11.38 -18.66
C SER A 76 18.28 -11.40 -20.05
N ASN A 77 17.84 -12.57 -20.51
CA ASN A 77 17.02 -12.70 -21.72
C ASN A 77 15.55 -12.31 -21.48
N HIS A 78 15.13 -12.17 -20.23
CA HIS A 78 13.75 -11.87 -19.88
C HIS A 78 13.43 -10.37 -19.88
N GLU A 79 14.44 -9.51 -19.66
CA GLU A 79 14.25 -8.07 -19.57
C GLU A 79 15.54 -7.29 -19.84
N ASN A 80 15.41 -6.12 -20.47
CA ASN A 80 16.51 -5.15 -20.66
C ASN A 80 16.54 -4.09 -19.54
N SER A 81 15.47 -3.97 -18.77
CA SER A 81 15.37 -3.01 -17.68
C SER A 81 14.30 -3.42 -16.69
N ARG A 82 14.59 -3.23 -15.40
CA ARG A 82 13.67 -3.48 -14.28
C ARG A 82 13.36 -2.20 -13.52
N ASN A 83 12.19 -2.14 -12.92
CA ASN A 83 11.77 -1.04 -12.07
C ASN A 83 11.87 -1.46 -10.60
N ARG A 84 12.73 -0.78 -9.83
CA ARG A 84 12.91 -1.05 -8.39
C ARG A 84 12.07 -0.10 -7.56
N LYS A 85 11.05 -0.65 -6.89
CA LYS A 85 10.15 0.07 -6.01
C LYS A 85 10.83 0.45 -4.71
N VAL A 86 10.74 1.72 -4.34
CA VAL A 86 11.34 2.25 -3.12
C VAL A 86 10.35 3.10 -2.35
N LYS A 87 10.50 3.09 -1.03
CA LYS A 87 9.86 4.00 -0.10
C LYS A 87 10.87 5.07 0.28
N VAL A 88 10.54 6.32 -0.02
CA VAL A 88 11.35 7.48 0.38
C VAL A 88 10.73 8.08 1.63
N LEU A 89 11.52 8.13 2.70
CA LEU A 89 11.12 8.63 4.01
C LEU A 89 11.88 9.92 4.29
N PHE A 90 11.16 11.02 4.49
CA PHE A 90 11.73 12.32 4.85
C PHE A 90 11.34 12.67 6.29
N TYR A 91 12.33 12.85 7.15
CA TYR A 91 12.16 13.12 8.57
C TYR A 91 12.11 14.62 8.80
N LEU A 92 10.98 15.12 9.30
CA LEU A 92 10.77 16.56 9.47
C LEU A 92 11.61 17.15 10.61
N GLU A 93 11.94 16.34 11.62
CA GLU A 93 12.74 16.76 12.79
C GLU A 93 14.13 17.28 12.43
N ASP A 94 14.77 16.73 11.39
CA ASP A 94 16.15 17.05 11.04
C ASP A 94 16.39 17.26 9.53
N ASN A 95 15.35 17.21 8.70
CA ASN A 95 15.44 17.27 7.23
C ASN A 95 16.33 16.17 6.63
N SER A 96 16.39 15.00 7.26
CA SER A 96 17.09 13.84 6.70
C SER A 96 16.18 12.99 5.82
N VAL A 97 16.78 12.28 4.86
CA VAL A 97 16.09 11.35 3.97
C VAL A 97 16.65 9.94 4.18
N SER A 98 15.78 8.95 4.10
CA SER A 98 16.18 7.55 3.98
C SER A 98 15.35 6.86 2.90
N ILE A 99 15.93 5.84 2.27
CA ILE A 99 15.27 5.11 1.18
C ILE A 99 15.31 3.63 1.53
N ASN A 100 14.14 3.00 1.48
CA ASN A 100 13.99 1.58 1.77
C ASN A 100 13.28 0.88 0.63
N GLU A 101 13.86 -0.20 0.16
CA GLU A 101 13.25 -1.09 -0.83
C GLU A 101 12.48 -2.20 -0.13
N GLU A 102 11.30 -2.50 -0.66
CA GLU A 102 10.50 -3.62 -0.16
C GLU A 102 11.19 -4.95 -0.47
N LYS A 103 11.17 -5.86 0.51
CA LYS A 103 11.73 -7.20 0.33
C LYS A 103 10.69 -8.06 -0.39
N PHE A 104 11.12 -8.69 -1.47
CA PHE A 104 10.32 -9.64 -2.24
C PHE A 104 11.04 -10.99 -2.27
N GLU A 105 10.27 -12.05 -2.02
CA GLU A 105 10.78 -13.42 -2.15
C GLU A 105 11.16 -13.73 -3.60
N ASN A 106 12.21 -14.53 -3.78
CA ASN A 106 12.71 -14.95 -5.08
C ASN A 106 13.12 -13.79 -6.02
N SER A 107 13.44 -12.61 -5.48
CA SER A 107 13.88 -11.45 -6.27
C SER A 107 15.30 -11.60 -6.84
N GLY A 108 16.14 -12.43 -6.22
CA GLY A 108 17.52 -12.68 -6.65
C GLY A 108 18.47 -11.48 -6.48
N ILE A 109 18.02 -10.38 -5.84
CA ILE A 109 18.81 -9.16 -5.62
C ILE A 109 18.84 -8.77 -4.14
N PRO A 110 19.93 -8.12 -3.67
CA PRO A 110 19.97 -7.59 -2.30
C PRO A 110 18.93 -6.46 -2.15
N GLN A 111 18.05 -6.61 -1.15
CA GLN A 111 16.92 -5.72 -0.86
C GLN A 111 16.94 -5.23 0.58
N GLY A 112 16.23 -4.13 0.83
CA GLY A 112 16.09 -3.51 2.14
C GLY A 112 16.57 -2.06 2.13
N LYS A 113 17.37 -1.66 3.13
CA LYS A 113 17.85 -0.28 3.26
C LYS A 113 18.70 0.09 2.03
N PHE A 114 18.16 0.95 1.18
CA PHE A 114 18.81 1.40 -0.04
C PHE A 114 19.66 2.65 0.20
N LEU A 115 19.14 3.58 1.00
CA LEU A 115 19.88 4.76 1.48
C LEU A 115 19.71 4.88 2.99
N LYS A 116 20.83 4.98 3.70
CA LYS A 116 20.82 5.24 5.15
C LYS A 116 20.29 6.64 5.42
N ARG A 117 19.64 6.83 6.57
CA ARG A 117 19.15 8.13 7.03
C ARG A 117 20.29 9.15 7.13
N GLU A 118 20.23 10.20 6.31
CA GLU A 118 21.19 11.31 6.31
C GLU A 118 20.59 12.57 5.67
N LYS A 119 21.21 13.73 5.91
CA LYS A 119 20.83 14.97 5.22
C LYS A 119 21.45 15.00 3.84
N TYR A 120 20.63 15.17 2.82
CA TYR A 120 21.09 15.24 1.45
C TYR A 120 21.34 16.69 1.03
N VAL A 121 22.49 16.93 0.40
CA VAL A 121 22.84 18.22 -0.23
C VAL A 121 22.63 18.06 -1.73
N GLN A 122 21.74 18.88 -2.29
CA GLN A 122 21.50 18.93 -3.73
C GLN A 122 22.73 19.48 -4.47
N GLU A 123 22.78 19.27 -5.79
CA GLU A 123 23.88 19.76 -6.64
C GLU A 123 24.06 21.28 -6.59
N ASN A 124 22.98 22.01 -6.32
CA ASN A 124 22.97 23.48 -6.13
C ASN A 124 23.58 23.92 -4.78
N GLY A 125 24.03 22.99 -3.94
CA GLY A 125 24.61 23.25 -2.63
C GLY A 125 23.60 23.52 -1.50
N LYS A 126 22.29 23.42 -1.78
CA LYS A 126 21.23 23.57 -0.77
C LYS A 126 20.85 22.22 -0.16
N PHE A 127 20.41 22.23 1.09
CA PHE A 127 19.80 21.05 1.66
C PHE A 127 18.47 20.73 1.00
N LEU A 128 18.21 19.43 0.88
CA LEU A 128 16.91 18.93 0.48
C LEU A 128 15.83 19.30 1.50
N THR A 129 14.73 19.86 1.02
CA THR A 129 13.59 20.28 1.82
C THR A 129 12.36 19.43 1.50
N ALA A 130 11.33 19.48 2.34
CA ALA A 130 10.08 18.79 2.04
C ALA A 130 9.49 19.28 0.70
N TYR A 131 9.60 20.57 0.39
CA TYR A 131 9.00 21.16 -0.81
C TYR A 131 9.59 20.66 -2.13
N ASP A 132 10.77 20.03 -2.11
CA ASP A 132 11.38 19.39 -3.28
C ASP A 132 10.69 18.08 -3.67
N PHE A 133 9.83 17.52 -2.81
CA PHE A 133 9.11 16.27 -3.09
C PHE A 133 7.72 16.56 -3.68
N ARG A 134 7.51 16.09 -4.92
CA ARG A 134 6.23 16.20 -5.64
C ARG A 134 5.86 14.90 -6.33
N LEU A 135 4.59 14.53 -6.20
CA LEU A 135 4.04 13.42 -7.00
C LEU A 135 4.07 13.76 -8.48
N GLY A 136 4.35 12.76 -9.31
CA GLY A 136 4.51 12.89 -10.75
C GLY A 136 5.89 13.44 -11.18
N GLN A 137 6.78 13.74 -10.23
CA GLN A 137 8.12 14.25 -10.50
C GLN A 137 9.21 13.28 -10.05
N ALA A 138 10.35 13.34 -10.74
CA ALA A 138 11.53 12.58 -10.37
C ALA A 138 12.44 13.40 -9.45
N ILE A 139 12.90 12.79 -8.37
CA ILE A 139 13.92 13.34 -7.47
C ILE A 139 15.26 12.65 -7.72
N THR A 140 16.31 13.43 -7.93
CA THR A 140 17.67 12.90 -8.14
C THR A 140 18.43 12.84 -6.82
N LEU A 141 18.71 11.63 -6.34
CA LEU A 141 19.49 11.38 -5.12
C LEU A 141 20.70 10.50 -5.47
N TYR A 142 21.91 10.99 -5.21
CA TYR A 142 23.17 10.28 -5.53
C TYR A 142 23.26 9.78 -6.97
N GLY A 143 22.86 10.62 -7.93
CA GLY A 143 22.88 10.30 -9.36
C GLY A 143 21.79 9.31 -9.80
N ARG A 144 20.86 8.93 -8.92
CA ARG A 144 19.69 8.10 -9.28
C ARG A 144 18.42 8.94 -9.28
N SER A 145 17.70 8.91 -10.39
CA SER A 145 16.40 9.57 -10.54
C SER A 145 15.29 8.64 -10.08
N ILE A 146 14.64 8.99 -8.98
CA ILE A 146 13.53 8.23 -8.39
C ILE A 146 12.24 8.96 -8.75
N TYR A 147 11.36 8.30 -9.50
CA TYR A 147 10.05 8.82 -9.84
C TYR A 147 9.07 8.58 -8.69
N LEU A 148 8.41 9.62 -8.20
CA LEU A 148 7.45 9.54 -7.10
C LEU A 148 6.03 9.45 -7.65
N TYR A 149 5.36 8.31 -7.46
CA TYR A 149 4.01 8.07 -8.01
C TYR A 149 2.90 8.11 -6.95
N ASN A 150 3.24 7.92 -5.67
CA ASN A 150 2.25 7.93 -4.60
C ASN A 150 2.84 8.45 -3.27
N CYS A 151 1.99 8.86 -2.34
CA CYS A 151 2.34 9.21 -0.96
C CYS A 151 1.28 8.64 0.01
N ASP A 152 1.57 8.68 1.31
CA ASP A 152 0.56 8.31 2.30
C ASP A 152 -0.36 9.48 2.68
N ASP A 153 -1.45 9.14 3.38
CA ASP A 153 -2.50 10.10 3.74
C ASP A 153 -1.97 11.21 4.65
N TYR A 154 -1.08 10.88 5.58
CA TYR A 154 -0.43 11.87 6.46
C TYR A 154 0.38 12.89 5.64
N THR A 155 1.15 12.39 4.66
CA THR A 155 1.94 13.23 3.76
C THR A 155 1.02 14.12 2.93
N ARG A 156 -0.08 13.59 2.40
CA ARG A 156 -1.06 14.39 1.64
C ARG A 156 -1.66 15.52 2.48
N GLU A 157 -2.12 15.24 3.69
CA GLU A 157 -2.63 16.26 4.62
C GLU A 157 -1.59 17.34 4.97
N PHE A 158 -0.33 16.93 5.16
CA PHE A 158 0.78 17.86 5.42
C PHE A 158 0.92 18.89 4.29
N TYR A 159 0.93 18.42 3.04
CA TYR A 159 1.06 19.29 1.86
C TYR A 159 -0.16 20.17 1.62
N GLU A 160 -1.37 19.66 1.90
CA GLU A 160 -2.59 20.47 1.88
C GLU A 160 -2.51 21.64 2.87
N LYS A 161 -2.09 21.39 4.11
CA LYS A 161 -1.92 22.46 5.12
C LYS A 161 -0.77 23.40 4.82
N ALA A 162 0.28 22.93 4.15
CA ALA A 162 1.37 23.76 3.67
C ALA A 162 0.99 24.64 2.46
N GLY A 163 -0.25 24.54 1.96
CA GLY A 163 -0.73 25.33 0.82
C GLY A 163 -0.20 24.83 -0.53
N GLN A 164 0.34 23.61 -0.58
CA GLN A 164 0.92 23.01 -1.78
C GLN A 164 0.46 21.56 -1.91
N PRO A 165 -0.84 21.32 -2.17
CA PRO A 165 -1.41 19.98 -2.21
C PRO A 165 -0.72 19.10 -3.25
N GLN A 166 -0.56 17.82 -2.92
CA GLN A 166 0.01 16.84 -3.83
C GLN A 166 -1.00 16.46 -4.93
N GLY A 167 -0.48 16.07 -6.09
CA GLY A 167 -1.31 15.56 -7.19
C GLY A 167 -2.01 14.23 -6.87
N PRO A 168 -2.84 13.72 -7.78
CA PRO A 168 -3.43 12.39 -7.64
C PRO A 168 -2.34 11.31 -7.64
N SER A 169 -2.63 10.19 -6.96
CA SER A 169 -1.76 9.01 -7.02
C SER A 169 -1.82 8.40 -8.41
N GLU A 170 -0.66 8.14 -9.00
CA GLU A 170 -0.56 7.52 -10.32
C GLU A 170 -0.48 5.99 -10.19
N PRO A 171 -1.11 5.22 -11.10
CA PRO A 171 -0.95 3.78 -11.12
C PRO A 171 0.50 3.44 -11.48
N TYR A 172 1.08 2.50 -10.73
CA TYR A 172 2.39 1.96 -11.06
C TYR A 172 2.29 1.05 -12.29
N GLU A 173 3.01 1.40 -13.36
CA GLU A 173 3.15 0.52 -14.51
C GLU A 173 4.10 -0.63 -14.19
N ASN A 174 3.59 -1.86 -14.29
CA ASN A 174 4.40 -3.05 -14.10
C ASN A 174 5.46 -3.15 -15.21
N ASP A 175 6.68 -3.52 -14.84
CA ASP A 175 7.72 -3.83 -15.82
C ASP A 175 7.45 -5.18 -16.52
N GLN A 176 8.24 -5.45 -17.56
CA GLN A 176 8.12 -6.67 -18.37
C GLN A 176 8.31 -7.93 -17.52
N TRP A 177 9.25 -7.90 -16.57
CA TRP A 177 9.49 -9.00 -15.66
C TRP A 177 8.33 -9.24 -14.70
N THR A 178 7.85 -8.19 -14.02
CA THR A 178 6.72 -8.30 -13.09
C THR A 178 5.51 -8.86 -13.84
N SER A 179 5.22 -8.34 -15.03
CA SER A 179 4.11 -8.83 -15.87
C SER A 179 4.24 -10.32 -16.20
N THR A 180 5.45 -10.80 -16.50
CA THR A 180 5.71 -12.21 -16.81
C THR A 180 5.53 -13.11 -15.59
N VAL A 181 5.98 -12.67 -14.41
CA VAL A 181 5.90 -13.45 -13.17
C VAL A 181 4.48 -13.44 -12.58
N THR A 182 3.76 -12.32 -12.69
CA THR A 182 2.40 -12.19 -12.14
C THR A 182 1.36 -12.86 -13.02
N ASN A 183 1.57 -12.89 -14.35
CA ASN A 183 0.67 -13.56 -15.29
C ASN A 183 0.92 -15.07 -15.26
N LYS A 184 0.58 -15.71 -14.14
CA LYS A 184 0.51 -17.17 -14.09
C LYS A 184 -0.58 -17.62 -15.05
N TRP A 185 -0.17 -18.24 -16.14
CA TRP A 185 -1.11 -18.90 -17.03
C TRP A 185 -1.89 -19.94 -16.23
N ILE A 186 -3.20 -19.74 -16.10
CA ILE A 186 -4.09 -20.68 -15.44
C ILE A 186 -4.49 -21.70 -16.50
N PRO A 187 -4.02 -22.96 -16.44
CA PRO A 187 -4.47 -23.98 -17.37
C PRO A 187 -5.99 -24.10 -17.25
N LYS A 188 -6.70 -23.84 -18.36
CA LYS A 188 -8.12 -24.22 -18.47
C LYS A 188 -8.14 -25.74 -18.54
N LYS A 189 -8.40 -26.38 -17.39
CA LYS A 189 -8.51 -27.84 -17.32
C LYS A 189 -9.73 -28.25 -18.14
N ASP A 190 -9.53 -29.16 -19.08
CA ASP A 190 -10.63 -29.83 -19.75
C ASP A 190 -11.43 -30.63 -18.70
N ALA A 191 -12.70 -30.27 -18.54
CA ALA A 191 -13.59 -30.88 -17.55
C ALA A 191 -13.79 -32.37 -17.83
N GLN A 192 -13.89 -32.77 -19.10
CA GLN A 192 -14.10 -34.17 -19.49
C GLN A 192 -12.88 -35.01 -19.16
N MET A 193 -11.69 -34.52 -19.53
CA MET A 193 -10.44 -35.20 -19.21
C MET A 193 -10.21 -35.28 -17.69
N LYS A 194 -10.56 -34.22 -16.94
CA LYS A 194 -10.46 -34.21 -15.48
C LYS A 194 -11.38 -35.26 -14.84
N GLU A 195 -12.64 -35.32 -15.26
CA GLU A 195 -13.60 -36.29 -14.75
C GLU A 195 -13.19 -37.73 -15.07
N TYR A 196 -12.71 -37.97 -16.30
CA TYR A 196 -12.18 -39.28 -16.71
C TYR A 196 -11.00 -39.71 -15.83
N LEU A 197 -10.03 -38.82 -15.59
CA LEU A 197 -8.87 -39.11 -14.74
C LEU A 197 -9.27 -39.36 -13.29
N GLU A 198 -10.20 -38.59 -12.72
CA GLU A 198 -10.72 -38.80 -11.37
C GLU A 198 -11.39 -40.18 -11.26
N LYS A 199 -12.24 -40.56 -12.22
CA LYS A 199 -12.87 -41.89 -12.27
C LYS A 199 -11.84 -43.01 -12.42
N LYS A 200 -10.82 -42.85 -13.28
CA LYS A 200 -9.75 -43.84 -13.48
C LYS A 200 -8.92 -44.08 -12.21
N LEU A 201 -8.75 -43.05 -11.39
CA LEU A 201 -8.05 -43.13 -10.10
C LEU A 201 -8.94 -43.65 -8.96
N GLY A 202 -10.15 -44.13 -9.27
CA GLY A 202 -11.11 -44.64 -8.28
C GLY A 202 -11.79 -43.54 -7.45
N GLY A 203 -11.66 -42.28 -7.87
CA GLY A 203 -12.39 -41.15 -7.32
C GLY A 203 -13.59 -40.76 -8.19
N GLY A 204 -13.99 -39.50 -8.06
CA GLY A 204 -15.13 -38.93 -8.77
C GLY A 204 -16.26 -38.59 -7.81
N LYS A 205 -16.94 -37.48 -8.08
CA LYS A 205 -18.14 -37.10 -7.35
C LYS A 205 -19.34 -37.81 -7.97
N VAL A 206 -20.21 -38.33 -7.11
CA VAL A 206 -21.57 -38.67 -7.52
C VAL A 206 -22.30 -37.41 -7.96
N ASN A 207 -23.12 -37.53 -9.00
CA ASN A 207 -23.98 -36.43 -9.43
C ASN A 207 -24.90 -36.03 -8.27
N SER A 208 -25.20 -34.73 -8.18
CA SER A 208 -26.08 -34.25 -7.11
C SER A 208 -27.51 -34.73 -7.36
N GLU A 209 -28.06 -35.49 -6.41
CA GLU A 209 -29.46 -35.93 -6.43
C GLU A 209 -30.43 -34.87 -5.88
N LYS A 210 -29.93 -33.66 -5.58
CA LYS A 210 -30.74 -32.60 -4.96
C LYS A 210 -31.97 -32.23 -5.79
N GLN A 211 -31.80 -32.10 -7.10
CA GLN A 211 -32.89 -31.75 -8.01
C GLN A 211 -33.99 -32.83 -8.00
N PHE A 212 -33.59 -34.10 -8.05
CA PHE A 212 -34.49 -35.22 -7.92
C PHE A 212 -35.24 -35.19 -6.59
N LEU A 213 -34.53 -35.06 -5.46
CA LEU A 213 -35.13 -35.08 -4.12
C LEU A 213 -36.10 -33.91 -3.86
N GLU A 214 -35.81 -32.70 -4.36
CA GLU A 214 -36.66 -31.53 -4.13
C GLU A 214 -37.88 -31.46 -5.06
N ASN A 215 -37.75 -32.04 -6.27
CA ASN A 215 -38.76 -31.93 -7.32
C ASN A 215 -39.42 -33.26 -7.68
N ASP A 216 -39.17 -34.31 -6.91
CA ASP A 216 -39.81 -35.61 -7.09
C ASP A 216 -41.34 -35.42 -7.19
N ARG A 217 -41.93 -36.04 -8.22
CA ARG A 217 -43.37 -35.98 -8.56
C ARG A 217 -43.91 -34.60 -8.93
N LYS A 218 -43.07 -33.59 -9.16
CA LYS A 218 -43.50 -32.30 -9.71
C LYS A 218 -43.34 -32.30 -11.23
N VAL A 219 -44.48 -32.20 -11.94
CA VAL A 219 -44.53 -32.20 -13.41
C VAL A 219 -45.25 -30.94 -13.88
N LEU A 220 -44.62 -30.20 -14.79
CA LEU A 220 -45.28 -29.09 -15.47
C LEU A 220 -46.03 -29.65 -16.68
N LYS A 221 -47.33 -29.38 -16.75
CA LYS A 221 -48.20 -29.82 -17.85
C LYS A 221 -48.56 -28.65 -18.73
N PHE A 222 -48.16 -28.72 -20.01
CA PHE A 222 -48.47 -27.72 -21.02
C PHE A 222 -49.42 -28.28 -22.06
N PHE A 223 -50.40 -27.47 -22.48
CA PHE A 223 -51.26 -27.78 -23.61
C PHE A 223 -50.66 -27.11 -24.85
N ALA A 224 -50.19 -27.92 -25.80
CA ALA A 224 -49.54 -27.48 -27.02
C ALA A 224 -50.37 -27.83 -28.26
N ARG A 225 -50.08 -27.17 -29.38
CA ARG A 225 -50.60 -27.54 -30.71
C ARG A 225 -49.47 -27.56 -31.71
N PHE A 226 -49.38 -28.64 -32.49
CA PHE A 226 -48.44 -28.76 -33.61
C PHE A 226 -49.23 -29.17 -34.85
N GLU A 227 -49.10 -28.38 -35.94
CA GLU A 227 -49.82 -28.58 -37.21
C GLU A 227 -51.35 -28.75 -37.05
N GLY A 228 -51.94 -28.09 -36.06
CA GLY A 228 -53.38 -28.13 -35.78
C GLY A 228 -53.84 -29.31 -34.89
N ALA A 229 -52.98 -30.29 -34.63
CA ALA A 229 -53.25 -31.36 -33.66
C ALA A 229 -52.91 -30.92 -32.22
N PRO A 230 -53.79 -31.19 -31.24
CA PRO A 230 -53.52 -30.88 -29.83
C PRO A 230 -52.59 -31.94 -29.21
N PHE A 231 -51.59 -31.48 -28.46
CA PHE A 231 -50.67 -32.29 -27.69
C PHE A 231 -50.63 -31.82 -26.25
N ILE A 232 -50.24 -32.71 -25.36
CA ILE A 232 -49.91 -32.40 -23.98
C ILE A 232 -48.43 -32.69 -23.83
N VAL A 233 -47.69 -31.72 -23.30
CA VAL A 233 -46.27 -31.87 -23.00
C VAL A 233 -46.12 -31.88 -21.49
N HIS A 234 -45.53 -32.92 -20.96
CA HIS A 234 -45.14 -32.99 -19.55
C HIS A 234 -43.64 -32.73 -19.44
N TYR A 235 -43.26 -31.84 -18.55
CA TYR A 235 -41.86 -31.56 -18.21
C TYR A 235 -41.60 -31.97 -16.76
N PHE A 236 -40.69 -32.91 -16.57
CA PHE A 236 -40.35 -33.45 -15.26
C PHE A 236 -39.26 -32.60 -14.61
N LEU A 237 -39.59 -31.94 -13.49
CA LEU A 237 -38.64 -31.07 -12.78
C LEU A 237 -37.53 -31.85 -12.04
N ALA A 238 -37.67 -33.17 -11.95
CA ALA A 238 -36.75 -34.06 -11.24
C ALA A 238 -35.48 -34.37 -12.06
N ASP A 239 -35.58 -34.40 -13.39
CA ASP A 239 -34.48 -34.81 -14.29
C ASP A 239 -34.43 -34.01 -15.60
N ASP A 240 -35.24 -32.96 -15.73
CA ASP A 240 -35.37 -32.08 -16.90
C ASP A 240 -35.77 -32.81 -18.20
N THR A 241 -36.47 -33.96 -18.07
CA THR A 241 -36.97 -34.73 -19.21
C THR A 241 -38.38 -34.30 -19.65
N ILE A 242 -38.75 -34.64 -20.90
CA ILE A 242 -40.04 -34.30 -21.52
C ILE A 242 -40.73 -35.57 -22.05
N GLU A 243 -42.03 -35.72 -21.80
CA GLU A 243 -42.93 -36.70 -22.46
C GLU A 243 -44.12 -36.04 -23.16
#